data_AF-A0A7T8HMG1-F1
#
_entry.id   AF-A0A7T8HMG1-F1
#
_cell.length_a   1.000
_cell.length_b   1.000
_cell.length_c   1.000
_cell.angle_alpha   90.00
_cell.angle_beta   90.00
_cell.angle_gamma   90.00
#
_symmetry.space_group_name_H-M   'P 1'
#
loop_
_entity.id
_entity.type
_entity.pdbx_description
1 polymer ?
#
loop_
_entity_poly.entity_id
_entity_poly.type
_entity_poly.pdbx_seq_one_letter_code
_entity_poly.pdbx_strand_id
1 'polypeptide(L)' 'MWDNTCPHTATDTREFLTRRDVELVSMGIPVIYSPDLNLCDRFLFRKLKHLLREDEFGGHEEAILAVQHR' A
#
# COMPACT_ATOMS: atom_id res chain seq x y z
N MET A 1 6.22 6.35 2.81
CA MET A 1 5.24 6.49 3.90
C MET A 1 4.28 5.32 3.79
N TRP A 2 4.11 4.54 4.84
CA TRP A 2 3.23 3.37 4.90
C TRP A 2 2.51 3.31 6.25
N ASP A 3 1.49 2.46 6.37
CA ASP A 3 0.75 2.28 7.62
C ASP A 3 1.58 1.58 8.72
N ASN A 4 1.01 1.45 9.91
CA ASN A 4 1.63 0.83 11.07
C ASN A 4 1.18 -0.63 11.30
N THR A 5 0.77 -1.34 10.26
CA THR A 5 0.42 -2.76 10.39
C THR A 5 1.60 -3.58 10.89
N CYS A 6 1.33 -4.67 11.61
CA CYS A 6 2.36 -5.46 12.30
C CYS A 6 3.58 -5.82 11.43
N PRO A 7 3.43 -6.25 10.16
CA PRO A 7 4.57 -6.53 9.30
C PRO A 7 5.45 -5.31 9.01
N HIS A 8 4.87 -4.11 8.89
CA HIS A 8 5.62 -2.87 8.62
C HIS A 8 6.41 -2.38 9.84
N THR A 9 5.98 -2.74 11.05
CA THR A 9 6.65 -2.37 12.30
C THR A 9 7.59 -3.45 12.85
N ALA A 10 7.58 -4.65 12.27
CA ALA A 10 8.38 -5.78 12.72
C ALA A 10 9.89 -5.49 12.70
N THR A 11 10.63 -6.10 13.62
CA THR A 11 12.09 -5.91 13.75
C THR A 11 12.83 -6.24 12.46
N ASP A 12 12.52 -7.39 11.86
CA ASP A 12 13.17 -7.84 10.60
C ASP A 12 12.99 -6.81 9.48
N THR A 13 11.79 -6.24 9.37
CA THR A 13 11.47 -5.19 8.40
C THR A 13 12.28 -3.92 8.67
N ARG A 14 12.36 -3.49 9.94
CA ARG A 14 13.13 -2.30 10.33
C ARG A 14 14.63 -2.49 10.09
N GLU A 15 15.15 -3.67 10.38
CA GLU A 15 16.54 -4.01 10.10
C GLU A 15 16.84 -4.02 8.61
N PHE A 16 15.96 -4.62 7.80
CA PHE A 16 16.08 -4.64 6.35
C PHE A 16 16.17 -3.22 5.78
N LEU A 17 15.29 -2.32 6.22
CA LEU A 17 15.27 -0.92 5.76
C LEU A 17 16.50 -0.15 6.23
N THR A 18 16.91 -0.33 7.48
CA THR A 18 18.14 0.28 8.03
C THR A 18 19.37 -0.14 7.21
N ARG A 19 19.51 -1.43 6.87
CA ARG A 19 20.61 -1.93 6.05
C ARG A 19 20.62 -1.37 4.63
N ARG A 20 19.48 -0.87 4.14
CA ARG A 20 19.30 -0.29 2.81
C ARG A 20 19.36 1.24 2.82
N ASP A 21 19.68 1.86 3.96
CA ASP A 21 19.70 3.32 4.14
C ASP A 21 18.37 3.99 3.75
N VAL A 22 17.25 3.30 4.04
CA VAL A 22 15.91 3.81 3.76
C VAL A 22 15.37 4.48 5.01
N GLU A 23 15.21 5.80 4.94
CA GLU A 23 14.52 6.56 5.98
C GLU A 23 13.01 6.41 5.85
N LEU A 24 12.37 5.86 6.87
CA LEU A 24 10.92 5.80 6.95
C LEU A 24 10.36 7.14 7.42
N VAL A 25 9.65 7.81 6.53
CA VAL A 25 8.71 8.87 6.92
C VAL A 25 7.58 8.21 7.73
N SER A 26 7.76 8.19 9.05
CA SER A 26 6.77 7.66 9.97
C SER A 26 5.59 8.62 10.02
N MET A 27 4.37 8.09 9.91
CA MET A 27 3.15 8.86 10.10
C MET A 27 2.96 9.35 11.56
N GLY A 28 3.81 8.94 12.51
CA GLY A 28 3.67 9.30 13.93
C GLY A 28 2.53 8.56 14.65
N ILE A 29 2.52 8.68 15.99
CA ILE A 29 1.55 8.03 16.90
C ILE A 29 0.08 8.49 16.73
N PRO A 30 -0.28 9.71 16.26
CA PRO A 30 -1.70 10.06 16.14
C PRO A 30 -2.38 9.47 14.89
N VAL A 31 -1.67 8.71 14.05
CA VAL A 31 -2.11 8.34 12.69
C VAL A 31 -2.50 6.85 12.57
N ILE A 32 -2.87 6.24 13.71
CA ILE A 32 -3.44 4.89 13.72
C ILE A 32 -4.78 4.93 12.98
N TYR A 33 -4.97 4.03 12.01
CA TYR A 33 -6.19 3.93 11.19
C TYR A 33 -6.51 5.18 10.36
N SER A 34 -5.50 5.83 9.77
CA SER A 34 -5.69 7.00 8.90
C SER A 34 -5.38 6.73 7.42
N PRO A 35 -6.23 5.95 6.72
CA PRO A 35 -6.06 5.70 5.28
C PRO A 35 -6.19 6.98 4.44
N ASP A 36 -6.80 8.03 4.97
CA ASP A 36 -6.90 9.36 4.34
C ASP A 36 -5.55 10.09 4.26
N LEU A 37 -4.61 9.76 5.14
CA LEU A 37 -3.24 10.31 5.11
C LEU A 37 -2.30 9.48 4.23
N ASN A 38 -2.66 8.23 3.93
CA ASN A 38 -1.88 7.38 3.04
C ASN A 38 -2.17 7.72 1.58
N LEU A 39 -1.15 8.15 0.83
CA LEU A 39 -1.31 8.52 -0.57
C LEU A 39 -1.79 7.35 -1.43
N CYS A 40 -1.37 6.13 -1.11
CA CYS A 40 -1.81 4.92 -1.83
C CYS A 40 -3.32 4.71 -1.65
N ASP A 41 -3.81 4.76 -0.41
CA ASP A 41 -5.23 4.57 -0.10
C ASP A 41 -6.09 5.73 -0.63
N ARG A 42 -5.68 6.97 -0.36
CA ARG A 42 -6.44 8.18 -0.72
C ARG A 42 -6.55 8.40 -2.23
N PHE A 43 -5.48 8.16 -2.98
CA PHE A 43 -5.43 8.50 -4.40
C PHE A 43 -5.37 7.27 -5.29
N LEU A 44 -4.33 6.43 -5.13
CA LEU A 44 -4.05 5.33 -6.06
C LEU A 44 -5.17 4.28 -6.04
N PHE A 45 -5.46 3.71 -4.88
CA PHE A 45 -6.47 2.66 -4.75
C PHE A 45 -7.89 3.19 -4.95
N ARG A 46 -8.15 4.46 -4.61
CA ARG A 46 -9.41 5.11 -4.95
C ARG A 46 -9.63 5.17 -6.46
N LYS A 47 -8.61 5.58 -7.23
CA LYS A 47 -8.67 5.60 -8.70
C LYS A 47 -8.79 4.19 -9.27
N LEU A 48 -7.99 3.25 -8.77
CA LEU A 48 -7.98 1.87 -9.24
C LEU A 48 -9.34 1.19 -9.03
N LYS A 49 -9.97 1.37 -7.86
CA LYS A 49 -11.33 0.87 -7.59
C LYS A 49 -12.37 1.42 -8.56
N HIS A 50 -12.22 2.66 -9.00
CA HIS A 50 -13.13 3.24 -9.99
C HIS A 50 -12.91 2.62 -11.38
N LEU A 51 -11.66 2.40 -11.77
CA LEU A 51 -11.30 1.83 -13.07
C LEU A 51 -11.70 0.36 -13.22
N LEU A 52 -11.58 -0.42 -12.15
CA LEU A 52 -11.84 -1.87 -12.14
C LEU A 52 -13.27 -2.23 -11.69
N ARG A 53 -14.15 -1.23 -11.50
CA ARG A 53 -15.46 -1.44 -10.86
C ARG A 53 -16.35 -2.46 -11.59
N GLU A 54 -16.27 -2.47 -12.91
CA GLU A 54 -17.12 -3.28 -13.79
C GLU A 54 -16.38 -4.53 -14.33
N ASP A 55 -15.12 -4.74 -13.90
CA ASP A 55 -14.34 -5.90 -14.32
C ASP A 55 -14.66 -7.09 -13.39
N GLU A 56 -14.87 -8.27 -13.97
CA GLU A 56 -14.93 -9.54 -13.25
C GLU A 56 -13.71 -10.38 -13.62
N PHE A 57 -13.04 -10.97 -12.61
CA PHE A 57 -11.84 -11.77 -12.82
C PHE A 57 -12.12 -13.23 -12.46
N GLY A 58 -11.84 -14.15 -13.38
CA GLY A 58 -11.93 -15.59 -13.17
C GLY A 58 -10.71 -16.18 -12.46
N GLY A 59 -9.60 -15.43 -12.38
CA GLY A 59 -8.36 -15.87 -11.74
C GLY A 59 -7.39 -14.72 -11.48
N HIS A 60 -6.33 -15.00 -10.70
CA HIS A 60 -5.36 -13.97 -10.31
C HIS A 60 -4.59 -13.37 -11.49
N GLU A 61 -4.32 -14.16 -12.54
CA GLU A 61 -3.60 -13.69 -13.73
C GLU A 61 -4.34 -12.55 -14.45
N GLU A 62 -5.66 -12.67 -14.59
CA GLU A 62 -6.50 -11.65 -15.23
C GLU A 62 -6.48 -10.34 -14.44
N ALA A 63 -6.54 -10.43 -13.10
CA ALA A 63 -6.48 -9.27 -12.22
C ALA A 63 -5.12 -8.56 -12.30
N ILE A 64 -4.01 -9.32 -12.39
CA ILE A 64 -2.65 -8.77 -12.54
C ILE A 64 -2.53 -8.02 -13.87
N LEU A 65 -2.97 -8.64 -14.98
CA LEU A 65 -2.94 -8.01 -16.31
C LEU A 65 -3.78 -6.73 -16.33
N ALA A 66 -4.96 -6.73 -15.72
CA ALA A 66 -5.83 -5.55 -15.67
C ALA A 66 -5.20 -4.37 -14.93
N VAL A 67 -4.36 -4.63 -13.90
CA VAL A 67 -3.63 -3.58 -13.19
C VAL A 67 -2.41 -3.09 -13.97
N GLN A 68 -1.74 -3.95 -14.73
CA GLN A 68 -0.53 -3.60 -15.50
C GLN A 68 -0.82 -2.77 -16.76
N HIS A 69 -2.01 -2.90 -17.35
CA HIS A 69 -2.37 -2.28 -18.62
C HIS A 69 -3.21 -0.99 -18.49
N ARG A 70 -3.33 -0.40 -17.29
CA ARG A 70 -4.09 0.84 -17.02
C ARG A 70 -3.20 1.96 -16.48
#